data_AF-A0A1I1F2J2-F1
#
_entry.id   AF-A0A1I1F2J2-F1
#
_cell.length_a   1.000
_cell.length_b   1.000
_cell.length_c   1.000
_cell.angle_alpha   90.00
_cell.angle_beta   90.00
_cell.angle_gamma   90.00
#
_symmetry.space_group_name_H-M   'P 1'
#
loop_
_entity.id
_entity.type
_entity.pdbx_description
1 polymer ?
#
loop_
_entity_poly.entity_id
_entity_poly.type
_entity_poly.pdbx_seq_one_letter_code
_entity_poly.pdbx_strand_id
1 'polypeptide(L)'
;MPTDDDTALFTLEMIKDGSYPSNAPMAVFIDPSVDGIKKNDYKTAVLATATAKGFVIVDAFMVQGRDIRFFDDTLSLYKKHSANILTVKVECVGAMAYFVRDLEKYAREHGVKLPLTTISNMRKEHRIAQLPVLFETDRI
;
A
#
# COMPACT_ATOMS: atom_id res chain seq x y z
N MET A 1 -24.54 7.98 19.28
CA MET A 1 -23.41 7.07 19.02
C MET A 1 -22.32 7.91 18.39
N PRO A 2 -21.03 7.73 18.75
CA PRO A 2 -19.95 8.40 18.03
C PRO A 2 -20.08 8.04 16.55
N THR A 3 -19.95 9.01 15.66
CA THR A 3 -19.88 8.74 14.22
C THR A 3 -18.54 8.08 13.91
N ASP A 4 -18.42 7.36 12.79
CA ASP A 4 -17.13 6.78 12.37
C ASP A 4 -16.01 7.85 12.33
N ASP A 5 -16.38 9.11 12.02
CA ASP A 5 -15.52 10.30 12.09
C ASP A 5 -14.96 10.61 13.49
N ASP A 6 -15.68 10.29 14.59
CA ASP A 6 -15.22 10.54 15.96
C ASP A 6 -14.13 9.55 16.41
N THR A 7 -13.91 8.49 15.64
CA THR A 7 -12.96 7.41 15.95
C THR A 7 -11.86 7.24 14.89
N ALA A 8 -11.89 8.04 13.83
CA ALA A 8 -10.87 8.02 12.80
C ALA A 8 -9.51 8.45 13.37
N LEU A 9 -8.45 7.75 12.95
CA LEU A 9 -7.07 8.07 13.35
C LEU A 9 -6.58 9.41 12.77
N PHE A 10 -7.24 9.92 11.74
CA PHE A 10 -6.90 11.14 11.02
C PHE A 10 -8.17 11.77 10.45
N THR A 11 -8.20 13.10 10.40
CA THR A 11 -9.27 13.87 9.77
C THR A 11 -8.93 14.20 8.32
N LEU A 12 -9.94 14.57 7.51
CA LEU A 12 -9.70 15.03 6.14
C LEU A 12 -8.79 16.25 6.06
N GLU A 13 -8.79 17.11 7.09
CA GLU A 13 -7.95 18.32 7.16
C GLU A 13 -6.45 18.01 7.34
N MET A 14 -6.12 16.80 7.81
CA MET A 14 -4.74 16.33 7.93
C MET A 14 -4.16 15.86 6.59
N ILE A 15 -5.00 15.67 5.56
CA ILE A 15 -4.58 15.25 4.23
C ILE A 15 -4.22 16.49 3.41
N LYS A 16 -2.99 16.56 2.91
CA LYS A 16 -2.48 17.71 2.16
C LYS A 16 -2.00 17.27 0.78
N ASP A 17 -2.18 18.14 -0.21
CA ASP A 17 -1.63 17.93 -1.54
C ASP A 17 -0.10 18.02 -1.50
N GLY A 18 0.55 16.93 -1.90
CA GLY A 18 1.99 16.85 -2.06
C GLY A 18 2.44 17.02 -3.51
N SER A 19 3.73 17.32 -3.69
CA SER A 19 4.38 17.24 -5.00
C SER A 19 5.62 16.37 -4.89
N TYR A 20 5.92 15.58 -5.92
CA TYR A 20 7.12 14.76 -5.97
C TYR A 20 7.91 15.02 -7.26
N PRO A 21 9.24 14.88 -7.23
CA PRO A 21 10.05 14.99 -8.44
C PRO A 21 9.68 13.92 -9.46
N SER A 22 9.56 14.31 -10.73
CA SER A 22 9.51 13.32 -11.83
C SER A 22 10.75 12.45 -11.74
N ASN A 23 10.57 11.13 -11.59
CA ASN A 23 11.62 10.12 -11.40
C ASN A 23 12.15 9.91 -9.96
N ALA A 24 11.44 10.39 -8.94
CA ALA A 24 11.76 10.04 -7.56
C ALA A 24 11.58 8.53 -7.32
N PRO A 25 12.48 7.85 -6.57
CA PRO A 25 12.32 6.44 -6.23
C PRO A 25 11.03 6.18 -5.43
N MET A 26 10.36 5.07 -5.73
CA MET A 26 9.05 4.74 -5.16
C MET A 26 9.03 3.33 -4.58
N ALA A 27 8.13 3.12 -3.62
CA ALA A 27 7.79 1.82 -3.08
C ALA A 27 6.26 1.65 -3.09
N VAL A 28 5.81 0.45 -3.47
CA VAL A 28 4.41 0.04 -3.33
C VAL A 28 4.28 -0.73 -2.03
N PHE A 29 3.29 -0.40 -1.21
CA PHE A 29 2.93 -1.13 0.01
C PHE A 29 1.56 -1.78 -0.18
N ILE A 30 1.50 -3.10 0.00
CA ILE A 30 0.30 -3.90 -0.18
C ILE A 30 -0.15 -4.46 1.17
N ASP A 31 -1.39 -4.15 1.55
CA ASP A 31 -2.14 -4.91 2.54
C ASP A 31 -3.06 -5.89 1.78
N PRO A 32 -2.77 -7.20 1.81
CA PRO A 32 -3.52 -8.18 1.05
C PRO A 32 -4.88 -8.52 1.64
N SER A 33 -5.21 -8.09 2.87
CA SER A 33 -6.44 -8.41 3.62
C SER A 33 -7.14 -9.69 3.12
N VAL A 34 -6.55 -10.84 3.46
CA VAL A 34 -6.89 -12.15 2.86
C VAL A 34 -8.31 -12.62 3.19
N ASP A 35 -8.94 -12.02 4.21
CA ASP A 35 -10.33 -12.25 4.57
C ASP A 35 -11.33 -11.44 3.71
N GLY A 36 -10.86 -10.78 2.63
CA GLY A 36 -11.55 -9.89 1.68
C GLY A 36 -12.83 -10.37 0.98
N ILE A 37 -13.43 -11.45 1.47
CA ILE A 37 -14.80 -11.91 1.21
C ILE A 37 -15.77 -11.24 2.22
N LYS A 38 -15.30 -10.78 3.37
CA LYS A 38 -16.12 -10.04 4.34
C LYS A 38 -16.45 -8.64 3.81
N LYS A 39 -17.64 -8.16 4.17
CA LYS A 39 -18.23 -6.89 3.69
C LYS A 39 -17.35 -5.66 3.94
N ASN A 40 -16.38 -5.73 4.85
CA ASN A 40 -15.52 -4.60 5.24
C ASN A 40 -14.02 -4.86 5.03
N ASP A 41 -13.64 -6.00 4.43
CA ASP A 41 -12.22 -6.32 4.22
C ASP A 41 -11.79 -5.94 2.80
N TYR A 42 -10.90 -4.96 2.73
CA TYR A 42 -10.36 -4.42 1.49
C TYR A 42 -8.89 -4.77 1.35
N LYS A 43 -8.51 -5.14 0.13
CA LYS A 43 -7.11 -5.20 -0.27
C LYS A 43 -6.69 -3.82 -0.71
N THR A 44 -5.51 -3.36 -0.29
CA THR A 44 -5.03 -2.01 -0.62
C THR A 44 -3.62 -2.05 -1.16
N ALA A 45 -3.33 -1.16 -2.09
CA ALA A 45 -1.99 -0.88 -2.57
C ALA A 45 -1.76 0.63 -2.53
N VAL A 46 -0.64 1.04 -1.93
CA VAL A 46 -0.27 2.45 -1.76
C VAL A 46 1.13 2.64 -2.35
N LEU A 47 1.24 3.48 -3.38
CA LEU A 47 2.50 3.91 -3.96
C LEU A 47 2.96 5.17 -3.24
N ALA A 48 4.13 5.11 -2.61
CA ALA A 48 4.70 6.25 -1.90
C ALA A 48 6.13 6.53 -2.37
N THR A 49 6.52 7.79 -2.26
CA THR A 49 7.89 8.25 -2.50
C THR A 49 8.37 9.11 -1.33
N ALA A 50 9.67 9.09 -1.06
CA ALA A 50 10.27 9.94 -0.04
C ALA A 50 10.60 11.31 -0.62
N THR A 51 10.46 12.36 0.19
CA THR A 51 10.85 13.73 -0.11
C THR A 51 11.82 14.24 0.97
N ALA A 52 12.36 15.45 0.79
CA ALA A 52 13.23 16.07 1.80
C ALA A 52 12.50 16.34 3.14
N LYS A 53 11.17 16.42 3.13
CA LYS A 53 10.35 16.76 4.30
C LYS A 53 9.55 15.58 4.85
N GLY A 54 9.49 14.46 4.14
CA GLY A 54 8.66 13.32 4.53
C GLY A 54 8.41 12.35 3.38
N PHE A 55 7.16 12.01 3.16
CA PHE A 55 6.69 11.11 2.12
C PHE A 55 5.53 11.76 1.38
N VAL A 56 5.25 11.27 0.18
CA VAL A 56 4.06 11.64 -0.60
C VAL A 56 3.44 10.36 -1.12
N ILE A 57 2.12 10.25 -1.00
CA ILE A 57 1.36 9.20 -1.67
C ILE A 57 1.15 9.62 -3.12
N VAL A 58 1.71 8.86 -4.04
CA VAL A 58 1.71 9.15 -5.48
C VAL A 58 0.46 8.59 -6.15
N ASP A 59 0.06 7.38 -5.74
CA ASP A 59 -1.11 6.69 -6.27
C ASP A 59 -1.55 5.65 -5.24
N ALA A 60 -2.83 5.30 -5.23
CA ALA A 60 -3.36 4.27 -4.35
C ALA A 60 -4.66 3.72 -4.90
N PHE A 61 -4.91 2.44 -4.62
CA PHE A 61 -6.20 1.84 -4.93
C PHE A 61 -6.59 0.83 -3.86
N MET A 62 -7.90 0.56 -3.80
CA MET A 62 -8.47 -0.45 -2.95
C MET A 62 -9.48 -1.31 -3.71
N VAL A 63 -9.46 -2.61 -3.45
CA VAL A 63 -10.36 -3.58 -4.10
C VAL A 63 -10.97 -4.49 -3.04
N GLN A 64 -12.28 -4.66 -3.14
CA GLN A 64 -13.00 -5.69 -2.39
C GLN A 64 -13.17 -6.95 -3.26
N GLY A 65 -13.03 -8.14 -2.67
CA GLY A 65 -13.26 -9.40 -3.35
C GLY A 65 -12.00 -10.10 -3.88
N ARG A 66 -12.09 -10.66 -5.09
CA ARG A 66 -11.15 -11.68 -5.62
C ARG A 66 -9.76 -11.12 -5.93
N ASP A 67 -8.75 -11.94 -5.65
CA ASP A 67 -7.32 -11.62 -5.80
C ASP A 67 -6.92 -11.24 -7.23
N ILE A 68 -7.53 -11.84 -8.25
CA ILE A 68 -7.20 -11.59 -9.67
C ILE A 68 -7.33 -10.11 -10.03
N ARG A 69 -8.46 -9.47 -9.67
CA ARG A 69 -8.66 -8.04 -9.95
C ARG A 69 -7.61 -7.19 -9.24
N PHE A 70 -7.29 -7.53 -8.00
CA PHE A 70 -6.25 -6.83 -7.25
C PHE A 70 -4.87 -7.00 -7.91
N PHE A 71 -4.57 -8.19 -8.46
CA PHE A 71 -3.33 -8.42 -9.19
C PHE A 71 -3.26 -7.62 -10.49
N ASP A 72 -4.36 -7.54 -11.25
CA ASP A 72 -4.45 -6.69 -12.46
C ASP A 72 -4.17 -5.23 -12.15
N ASP A 73 -4.81 -4.70 -11.11
CA ASP A 73 -4.63 -3.31 -10.67
C ASP A 73 -3.20 -3.08 -10.16
N THR A 74 -2.61 -4.05 -9.45
CA THR A 74 -1.21 -4.00 -8.99
C THR A 74 -0.22 -3.96 -10.16
N LEU A 75 -0.43 -4.80 -11.18
CA LEU A 75 0.40 -4.82 -12.38
C LEU A 75 0.25 -3.53 -13.18
N SER A 76 -0.97 -2.98 -13.26
CA SER A 76 -1.25 -1.71 -13.94
C SER A 76 -0.54 -0.54 -13.26
N LEU A 77 -0.62 -0.47 -11.93
CA LEU A 77 0.13 0.50 -11.12
C LEU A 77 1.64 0.35 -11.34
N TYR A 78 2.16 -0.88 -11.32
CA TYR A 78 3.57 -1.14 -11.56
C TYR A 78 4.01 -0.68 -12.95
N LYS A 79 3.27 -1.03 -14.01
CA LYS A 79 3.59 -0.64 -15.39
C LYS A 79 3.61 0.88 -15.55
N LYS A 80 2.63 1.57 -14.97
CA LYS A 80 2.51 3.04 -14.98
C LYS A 80 3.75 3.73 -14.40
N HIS A 81 4.39 3.14 -13.38
CA HIS A 81 5.51 3.74 -12.66
C HIS A 81 6.79 2.89 -12.67
N SER A 82 6.94 1.99 -13.65
CA SER A 82 7.94 0.91 -13.64
C SER A 82 9.40 1.40 -13.57
N ALA A 83 9.69 2.58 -14.13
CA ALA A 83 11.02 3.17 -14.08
C ALA A 83 11.46 3.57 -12.65
N ASN A 84 10.51 3.78 -11.74
CA ASN A 84 10.76 4.39 -10.43
C ASN A 84 10.44 3.47 -9.25
N ILE A 85 9.62 2.43 -9.45
CA ILE A 85 9.29 1.47 -8.39
C ILE A 85 10.50 0.57 -8.13
N LEU A 86 11.14 0.76 -6.97
CA LEU A 86 12.26 -0.06 -6.53
C LEU A 86 11.82 -1.36 -5.87
N THR A 87 10.65 -1.36 -5.24
CA THR A 87 10.18 -2.49 -4.44
C THR A 87 8.66 -2.50 -4.31
N VAL A 88 8.10 -3.71 -4.28
CA VAL A 88 6.72 -3.97 -3.90
C VAL A 88 6.76 -4.72 -2.57
N LYS A 89 6.32 -4.05 -1.51
CA LYS A 89 6.32 -4.54 -0.13
C LYS A 89 4.94 -5.10 0.19
N VAL A 90 4.86 -6.39 0.50
CA VAL A 90 3.59 -7.05 0.85
C VAL A 90 3.60 -7.35 2.34
N GLU A 91 2.57 -6.89 3.07
CA GLU A 91 2.34 -7.34 4.43
C GLU A 91 2.08 -8.84 4.43
N CYS A 92 2.90 -9.59 5.16
CA CYS A 92 2.82 -11.05 5.18
C CYS A 92 2.75 -11.53 6.63
N VAL A 93 1.53 -11.79 7.10
CA VAL A 93 1.28 -12.39 8.41
C VAL A 93 0.88 -13.84 8.22
N GLY A 94 1.67 -14.78 8.76
CA GLY A 94 1.33 -16.21 8.83
C GLY A 94 0.77 -16.81 7.53
N ALA A 95 -0.53 -17.12 7.52
CA ALA A 95 -1.25 -17.76 6.43
C ALA A 95 -1.23 -17.00 5.09
N MET A 96 -0.81 -15.73 5.06
CA MET A 96 -0.76 -14.90 3.85
C MET A 96 0.40 -15.21 2.89
N ALA A 97 1.24 -16.20 3.21
CA ALA A 97 2.37 -16.60 2.36
C ALA A 97 1.96 -17.04 0.95
N TYR A 98 0.73 -17.55 0.77
CA TYR A 98 0.22 -17.91 -0.57
C TYR A 98 0.05 -16.68 -1.46
N PHE A 99 -0.37 -15.53 -0.89
CA PHE A 99 -0.72 -14.33 -1.65
C PHE A 99 0.48 -13.79 -2.42
N VAL A 100 1.63 -13.69 -1.76
CA VAL A 100 2.89 -13.24 -2.38
C VAL A 100 3.28 -14.14 -3.55
N ARG A 101 3.13 -15.45 -3.34
CA ARG A 101 3.50 -16.48 -4.31
C ARG A 101 2.57 -16.44 -5.54
N ASP A 102 1.28 -16.23 -5.31
CA ASP A 102 0.28 -16.15 -6.37
C ASP A 102 0.38 -14.83 -7.15
N LEU A 103 0.66 -13.71 -6.47
CA LEU A 103 0.96 -12.44 -7.14
C LEU A 103 2.24 -12.54 -7.99
N GLU A 104 3.29 -13.19 -7.49
CA GLU A 104 4.52 -13.40 -8.27
C GLU A 104 4.27 -14.27 -9.50
N LYS A 105 3.53 -15.37 -9.33
CA LYS A 105 3.13 -16.25 -10.42
C LYS A 105 2.30 -15.49 -11.47
N TYR A 106 1.30 -14.73 -11.02
CA TYR A 106 0.44 -13.93 -11.89
C TYR A 106 1.24 -12.89 -12.68
N ALA A 107 2.15 -12.19 -12.02
CA ALA A 107 3.04 -11.22 -12.66
C ALA A 107 3.88 -11.87 -13.77
N ARG A 108 4.45 -13.04 -13.48
CA ARG A 108 5.27 -13.80 -14.43
C ARG A 108 4.48 -14.27 -15.65
N GLU A 109 3.25 -14.75 -15.46
CA GLU A 109 2.34 -15.13 -16.55
C GLU A 109 2.00 -13.95 -17.48
N HIS A 110 2.08 -12.71 -16.96
CA HIS A 110 1.87 -11.47 -17.71
C HIS A 110 3.18 -10.80 -18.16
N GLY A 111 4.32 -11.50 -18.10
CA GLY A 111 5.62 -11.00 -18.54
C GLY A 111 6.22 -9.90 -17.66
N VAL A 112 5.75 -9.76 -16.41
CA VAL A 112 6.21 -8.75 -15.46
C VAL A 112 7.04 -9.42 -14.36
N LYS A 113 8.23 -8.86 -14.07
CA LYS A 113 9.03 -9.22 -12.90
C LYS A 113 8.86 -8.16 -11.81
N LEU A 114 8.03 -8.43 -10.81
CA LEU A 114 7.83 -7.54 -9.68
C LEU A 114 8.97 -7.66 -8.66
N PRO A 115 9.52 -6.55 -8.14
CA PRO A 115 10.52 -6.56 -7.06
C PRO A 115 9.87 -6.80 -5.69
N LEU A 116 9.24 -7.97 -5.52
CA LEU A 116 8.47 -8.34 -4.33
C LEU A 116 9.36 -8.57 -3.11
N THR A 117 8.95 -8.02 -1.97
CA THR A 117 9.53 -8.30 -0.65
C THR A 117 8.44 -8.32 0.42
N THR A 118 8.62 -9.11 1.47
CA THR A 118 7.64 -9.22 2.56
C THR A 118 7.96 -8.30 3.73
N ILE A 119 6.92 -7.88 4.45
CA ILE A 119 7.04 -7.20 5.74
C ILE A 119 6.56 -8.16 6.83
N SER A 120 7.46 -8.61 7.72
CA SER A 120 7.17 -9.65 8.73
C SER A 120 7.53 -9.31 10.18
N ASN A 121 8.38 -8.30 10.45
CA ASN A 121 9.11 -8.18 11.72
C ASN A 121 8.76 -6.98 12.63
N MET A 122 7.69 -6.22 12.37
CA MET A 122 7.28 -5.11 13.25
C MET A 122 5.86 -5.27 13.77
N ARG A 123 5.67 -5.02 15.07
CA ARG A 123 4.35 -4.96 15.71
C ARG A 123 3.51 -3.88 15.03
N LYS A 124 2.34 -4.26 14.52
CA LYS A 124 1.42 -3.39 13.78
C LYS A 124 1.06 -2.14 14.59
N GLU A 125 0.88 -2.32 15.90
CA GLU A 125 0.55 -1.28 16.87
C GLU A 125 1.62 -0.18 16.94
N HIS A 126 2.90 -0.55 16.83
CA HIS A 126 3.99 0.41 16.86
C HIS A 126 4.00 1.32 15.62
N ARG A 127 3.68 0.75 14.44
CA ARG A 127 3.57 1.54 13.19
C ARG A 127 2.36 2.47 13.24
N ILE A 128 1.23 1.97 13.73
CA ILE A 128 0.00 2.76 13.88
C ILE A 128 0.23 3.96 14.80
N ALA A 129 0.93 3.78 15.92
CA ALA A 129 1.22 4.87 16.85
C ALA A 129 2.11 5.99 16.25
N GLN A 130 2.90 5.69 15.20
CA GLN A 130 3.73 6.68 14.51
C GLN A 130 2.99 7.43 13.40
N LEU A 131 1.93 6.85 12.83
CA LEU A 131 1.22 7.43 11.70
C LEU A 131 0.60 8.81 12.04
N PRO A 132 -0.13 9.01 13.16
CA PRO A 132 -0.67 10.32 13.51
C PRO A 132 0.41 11.41 13.56
N VAL A 133 1.56 11.11 14.18
CA VAL A 133 2.68 12.06 14.26
C VAL A 133 3.18 12.46 12.88
N LEU A 134 3.22 11.53 11.93
CA LEU A 134 3.65 11.85 10.56
C LEU A 134 2.65 12.75 9.83
N PHE A 135 1.36 12.55 10.02
CA PHE A 135 0.32 13.43 9.47
C PHE A 135 0.27 14.81 10.18
N GLU A 136 0.38 14.84 11.50
CA GLU A 136 0.40 16.08 12.30
C GLU A 136 1.64 16.95 12.02
N THR A 137 2.75 16.33 11.62
CA THR A 137 4.02 17.03 11.34
C THR A 137 4.28 17.27 9.85
N ASP A 138 3.27 17.11 9.00
CA ASP A 138 3.35 17.31 7.55
C ASP A 138 4.45 16.47 6.88
N ARG A 139 4.62 15.24 7.35
CA ARG A 139 5.60 14.27 6.85
C ARG A 139 5.00 13.21 5.94
N ILE A 140 3.68 13.20 5.70
CA ILE A 140 2.97 12.38 4.70
C ILE A 140 1.96 13.27 3.99
#